data_AF-K0VT42-F1
#
_entry.id   AF-K0VT42-F1
#
_cell.length_a   1.000
_cell.length_b   1.000
_cell.length_c   1.000
_cell.angle_alpha   90.00
_cell.angle_beta   90.00
_cell.angle_gamma   90.00
#
_symmetry.space_group_name_H-M   'P 1'
#
loop_
_entity.id
_entity.type
_entity.pdbx_description
1 polymer ?
#
loop_
_entity_poly.entity_id
_entity_poly.type
_entity_poly.pdbx_seq_one_letter_code
_entity_poly.pdbx_strand_id
1 'polypeptide(L)' 'MAVTIYGIKNCDTMKKARRWLEEHNVAYEFH' A
#
# COMPACT_ATOMS: atom_id res chain seq x y z
N MET A 1 9.52 -11.40 3.42
CA MET A 1 8.06 -11.36 3.58
C MET A 1 7.61 -9.99 3.10
N ALA A 2 6.98 -9.91 1.92
CA ALA A 2 6.49 -8.65 1.36
C ALA A 2 5.11 -8.31 1.95
N VAL A 3 4.81 -7.02 2.12
CA VAL A 3 3.52 -6.58 2.67
C VAL A 3 2.46 -6.62 1.56
N THR A 4 1.46 -7.49 1.65
CA THR A 4 0.35 -7.51 0.68
C THR A 4 -0.77 -6.58 1.12
N ILE A 5 -1.08 -5.57 0.32
CA ILE A 5 -2.16 -4.61 0.53
C ILE A 5 -3.34 -5.04 -0.34
N TYR A 6 -4.46 -5.35 0.29
CA TYR A 6 -5.71 -5.63 -0.41
C TYR A 6 -6.55 -4.36 -0.45
N GLY A 7 -6.89 -3.88 -1.64
CA GLY A 7 -7.57 -2.60 -1.76
C GLY A 7 -8.51 -2.47 -2.94
N ILE A 8 -9.56 -1.66 -2.73
CA ILE A 8 -10.46 -1.23 -3.80
C ILE A 8 -9.99 0.11 -4.39
N LYS A 9 -10.25 0.29 -5.68
CA LYS A 9 -9.75 1.42 -6.49
C LYS A 9 -10.08 2.81 -5.92
N ASN A 10 -11.16 2.93 -5.13
CA ASN A 10 -11.64 4.19 -4.56
C ASN A 10 -11.50 4.31 -3.04
N CYS A 11 -10.59 3.55 -2.40
CA CYS A 11 -10.31 3.72 -0.97
C CYS A 11 -9.15 4.69 -0.74
N ASP A 12 -9.44 5.84 -0.12
CA ASP A 12 -8.41 6.84 0.20
C ASP A 12 -7.43 6.38 1.28
N THR A 13 -7.86 5.47 2.17
CA THR A 13 -7.00 4.84 3.18
C THR A 13 -5.87 4.04 2.51
N MET A 14 -6.18 3.31 1.42
CA MET A 14 -5.19 2.54 0.68
C MET A 14 -4.16 3.43 -0.03
N LYS A 15 -4.59 4.59 -0.55
CA LYS A 15 -3.67 5.58 -1.14
C LYS A 15 -2.69 6.13 -0.10
N LYS A 16 -3.17 6.43 1.12
CA LYS A 16 -2.31 6.89 2.22
C LYS A 16 -1.34 5.80 2.66
N ALA A 17 -1.81 4.55 2.78
CA ALA A 17 -0.98 3.41 3.16
C ALA A 17 0.14 3.16 2.14
N ARG A 18 -0.18 3.15 0.83
CA ARG A 18 0.84 3.03 -0.23
C ARG A 18 1.88 4.14 -0.16
N ARG A 19 1.43 5.39 -0.02
CA ARG A 19 2.34 6.53 0.05
C ARG A 19 3.32 6.43 1.23
N TRP A 20 2.82 6.00 2.40
CA TRP A 20 3.68 5.77 3.57
C TRP A 20 4.69 4.64 3.32
N LEU A 21 4.25 3.54 2.70
CA LEU A 21 5.13 2.41 2.38
C LEU A 21 6.20 2.78 1.35
N GLU A 22 5.85 3.60 0.35
CA GLU A 22 6.82 4.15 -0.61
C GLU A 22 7.84 5.08 0.08
N GLU A 23 7.38 5.98 0.96
CA GLU A 23 8.26 6.87 1.73
C GLU A 23 9.22 6.10 2.64
N HIS A 24 8.81 4.96 3.18
CA HIS A 24 9.63 4.11 4.04
C HIS A 24 10.41 3.03 3.27
N ASN A 25 10.35 3.05 1.93
CA ASN A 25 11.00 2.06 1.06
C ASN A 25 10.64 0.60 1.41
N VAL A 26 9.42 0.38 1.88
CA VAL A 26 8.92 -0.95 2.26
C VAL A 26 8.41 -1.65 1.01
N ALA A 27 8.92 -2.83 0.71
CA ALA A 27 8.42 -3.65 -0.39
C ALA A 27 7.00 -4.14 -0.08
N TYR A 28 6.04 -3.74 -0.93
CA TYR A 28 4.64 -4.14 -0.84
C TYR A 28 4.10 -4.62 -2.19
N GLU A 29 3.15 -5.53 -2.15
CA GLU A 29 2.33 -5.93 -3.29
C GLU A 29 0.91 -5.42 -3.09
N PHE A 30 0.23 -5.01 -4.16
CA PHE A 30 -1.15 -4.56 -4.11
C PHE A 30 -2.05 -5.54 -4.87
N HIS A 31 -3.13 -6.01 -4.22
CA HIS A 31 -4.12 -6.93 -4.77
C HIS A 31 -5.54 -6.33 -4.72
#